data_AF-K2M9Q0-F1
#
_entry.id   AF-K2M9Q0-F1
#
_cell.length_a   1.000
_cell.length_b   1.000
_cell.length_c   1.000
_cell.angle_alpha   90.00
_cell.angle_beta   90.00
_cell.angle_gamma   90.00
#
_symmetry.space_group_name_H-M   'P 1'
#
loop_
_entity.id
_entity.type
_entity.pdbx_description
1 polymer ?
#
loop_
_entity_poly.entity_id
_entity_poly.type
_entity_poly.pdbx_seq_one_letter_code
_entity_poly.pdbx_strand_id
1 'polypeptide(L)' 'MTDPDHQWLSIRCQCELVSISRASFCRQPAGESPEDLEPMRIIDEAFMGMP' A
#
# COMPACT_ATOMS: atom_id res chain seq x y z
N MET A 1 9.67 -3.74 5.96
CA MET A 1 9.52 -4.24 4.58
C MET A 1 9.37 -5.75 4.67
N THR A 2 8.28 -6.29 4.14
CA THR A 2 7.95 -7.74 4.17
C THR A 2 8.24 -8.35 2.81
N ASP A 3 9.04 -9.41 2.75
CA ASP A 3 9.55 -10.04 1.53
C ASP A 3 9.12 -11.53 1.47
N PRO A 4 8.30 -11.94 0.48
CA PRO A 4 7.85 -13.33 0.34
C PRO A 4 8.93 -14.34 -0.05
N ASP A 5 10.06 -13.89 -0.61
CA ASP A 5 11.20 -14.75 -1.00
C ASP A 5 12.30 -14.82 0.07
N HIS A 6 12.04 -14.26 1.25
CA HIS A 6 13.02 -14.24 2.32
C HIS A 6 13.29 -15.66 2.86
N GLN A 7 14.49 -16.19 2.59
CA GLN A 7 14.86 -17.59 2.84
C GLN A 7 14.83 -18.02 4.31
N TRP A 8 14.90 -17.09 5.27
CA TRP A 8 15.05 -17.41 6.69
C TRP A 8 13.83 -17.08 7.57
N LEU A 9 12.88 -16.28 7.07
CA LEU A 9 11.72 -15.81 7.83
C LEU A 9 10.46 -16.02 7.01
N SER A 10 9.56 -16.82 7.56
CA SER A 10 8.22 -16.98 7.01
C SER A 10 7.49 -15.63 6.97
N ILE A 11 6.66 -15.43 5.93
CA ILE A 11 5.76 -14.27 5.82
C ILE A 11 4.95 -14.03 7.10
N ARG A 12 4.58 -15.09 7.82
CA ARG A 12 3.91 -14.99 9.12
C ARG A 12 4.73 -14.24 10.17
N CYS A 13 5.98 -14.64 10.38
CA CYS A 13 6.87 -13.97 11.33
C CYS A 13 7.16 -12.54 10.90
N GLN A 14 7.30 -12.31 9.58
CA GLN A 14 7.50 -10.96 9.07
C GLN A 14 6.27 -10.06 9.31
N CYS A 15 5.04 -10.57 9.12
CA CYS A 15 3.82 -9.84 9.44
C CYS A 15 3.68 -9.53 10.94
N GLU A 16 4.06 -10.48 11.80
CA GLU A 16 4.09 -10.29 13.26
C GLU A 16 5.08 -9.20 13.68
N LEU A 17 6.29 -9.20 13.09
CA LEU A 17 7.33 -8.20 13.39
C LEU A 17 6.90 -6.77 13.07
N VAL A 18 6.14 -6.57 12.00
CA VAL A 18 5.65 -5.24 11.59
C VAL A 18 4.20 -4.97 12.05
N SER A 19 3.63 -5.83 12.89
CA SER A 19 2.28 -5.70 13.44
C SER A 19 1.17 -5.51 12.38
N ILE A 20 1.27 -6.21 11.25
CA ILE A 20 0.23 -6.23 10.21
C ILE A 20 -0.45 -7.59 10.13
N SER A 21 -1.70 -7.61 9.65
CA SER A 21 -2.40 -8.86 9.40
C SER A 21 -1.85 -9.56 8.14
N ARG A 22 -1.73 -10.89 8.18
CA ARG A 22 -1.35 -11.68 6.99
C ARG A 22 -2.35 -11.49 5.83
N ALA A 23 -3.62 -11.29 6.16
CA ALA A 23 -4.67 -11.06 5.16
C ALA A 23 -4.42 -9.75 4.39
N SER A 24 -3.97 -8.70 5.07
CA SER A 24 -3.57 -7.44 4.45
C SER A 24 -2.38 -7.63 3.50
N PHE A 25 -1.42 -8.48 3.86
CA PHE A 25 -0.28 -8.78 3.00
C PHE A 25 -0.64 -9.60 1.76
N CYS A 26 -1.51 -10.62 1.89
CA CYS A 26 -1.91 -11.47 0.77
C CYS A 26 -2.92 -10.80 -0.19
N ARG A 27 -3.59 -9.73 0.25
CA ARG A 27 -4.55 -9.00 -0.56
C ARG A 27 -3.79 -8.05 -1.49
N GLN A 28 -3.89 -8.29 -2.80
CA GLN A 28 -3.45 -7.26 -3.75
C GLN A 28 -4.36 -6.03 -3.60
N PRO A 29 -3.79 -4.82 -3.51
CA PRO A 29 -4.61 -3.62 -3.55
C PRO A 29 -5.37 -3.64 -4.88
N ALA A 30 -6.69 -3.45 -4.81
CA ALA A 30 -7.45 -3.18 -6.01
C ALA A 30 -6.94 -1.85 -6.57
N GLY A 31 -6.68 -1.79 -7.89
CA GLY A 31 -6.41 -0.51 -8.54
C GLY A 31 -7.62 0.41 -8.36
N GLU A 32 -7.35 1.70 -8.13
CA GLU A 32 -8.41 2.70 -8.01
C GLU A 32 -9.10 2.92 -9.36
N SER A 33 -10.41 3.19 -9.32
CA SER A 33 -11.17 3.55 -10.53
C SER A 33 -10.67 4.89 -11.07
N PRO A 34 -10.72 5.15 -12.38
CA PRO A 34 -10.48 6.49 -12.92
C PRO A 34 -11.31 7.57 -12.23
N GLU A 35 -12.54 7.25 -11.82
CA GLU A 35 -13.42 8.17 -11.08
C GLU A 35 -12.91 8.51 -9.68
N ASP A 36 -12.19 7.58 -9.02
CA ASP A 36 -11.59 7.78 -7.69
C ASP A 36 -10.28 8.57 -7.77
N LEU A 37 -9.57 8.45 -8.90
CA LEU A 37 -8.28 9.11 -9.15
C LEU A 37 -8.42 10.60 -9.51
N GLU A 38 -9.51 10.98 -10.20
CA GLU A 38 -9.73 12.38 -10.59
C GLU A 38 -9.74 13.36 -9.39
N PRO A 39 -10.42 13.07 -8.27
CA PRO A 39 -10.31 13.87 -7.05
C PRO A 39 -8.88 14.01 -6.52
N MET A 40 -8.07 12.93 -6.51
CA MET A 40 -6.69 13.01 -6.05
C MET A 40 -5.86 13.96 -6.92
N ARG A 41 -6.06 13.93 -8.24
CA ARG A 41 -5.34 14.82 -9.17
C ARG A 41 -5.68 16.29 -8.95
N ILE A 42 -6.95 16.62 -8.74
CA ILE A 42 -7.41 17.99 -8.46
C ILE A 42 -6.78 18.50 -7.15
N ILE A 43 -6.72 17.65 -6.13
CA ILE A 43 -6.10 18.00 -4.84
C ILE A 43 -4.60 18.26 -5.04
N ASP A 44 -3.90 17.39 -5.75
CA ASP A 44 -2.46 17.52 -6.01
C ASP A 44 -2.14 18.83 -6.78
N GLU A 45 -2.91 19.13 -7.82
CA GLU A 45 -2.79 20.38 -8.60
C GLU A 45 -3.04 21.63 -7.73
N ALA A 46 -4.03 21.58 -6.83
CA ALA A 46 -4.32 22.70 -5.93
C ALA A 46 -3.20 22.93 -4.90
N PHE A 47 -2.60 21.87 -4.39
CA PHE A 47 -1.50 21.95 -3.42
C PHE A 47 -0.16 22.33 -4.08
N MET A 48 0.15 21.81 -5.27
CA MET A 48 1.38 22.18 -6.00
C MET A 48 1.30 23.57 -6.64
N GLY A 49 0.09 24.11 -6.85
CA GLY A 49 -0.14 25.43 -7.44
C GLY A 49 -0.17 26.59 -6.44
N MET A 50 -0.18 26.35 -5.13
CA MET A 50 -0.14 27.40 -4.11
C MET A 50 1.30 27.66 -3.63
N PRO A 51 1.86 28.86 -3.84
CA PRO A 51 3.17 29.25 -3.29
C PRO A 51 3.16 29.37 -1.76
#